data_AF-A0A355T3D5-F1
#
_entry.id   AF-A0A355T3D5-F1
#
_cell.length_a   1.000
_cell.length_b   1.000
_cell.length_c   1.000
_cell.angle_alpha   90.00
_cell.angle_beta   90.00
_cell.angle_gamma   90.00
#
_symmetry.space_group_name_H-M   'P 1'
#
loop_
_entity.id
_entity.type
_entity.pdbx_description
1 polymer ?
#
loop_
_entity_poly.entity_id
_entity_poly.type
_entity_poly.pdbx_seq_one_letter_code
_entity_poly.pdbx_strand_id
1 'polypeptide(L)'
;LTWERHTEFSTYTFFEHLQSAEKIGDRFAHAPVSRIPDRWREQIKGELLVAINLVVTPQPVDQASEMLDIVFGDNTLVGGSLAGGGAAAWTDLTLDAQGCSRILVANDSLKPGRTGRLVQRLLEIETYRMMALMAFPLARAIAPEISDMEQELATIAGETTSITTLADEQHQLSQLTALAARIETMTARTDFRFSASRAYHALVEERIADLDESKLSGIQQLATFMDRRLSPAMRTCASVASRLDTLSEHIARASGLLHTRVEIAVQEQNQSLLASMESRVRMQTRLQETVEGLSAVAISYYLLGIVNYMLKAAATVGSPVDPTLATGIAAPFVIGAVYYGVRQVRRRLTRAR
;
A
#
# COMPACT_ATOMS: atom_id res chain seq x y z
N LEU A 1 5.72 -39.71 -20.32
CA LEU A 1 5.99 -38.46 -19.58
C LEU A 1 5.05 -37.42 -20.12
N THR A 2 4.33 -36.73 -19.24
CA THR A 2 3.63 -35.48 -19.55
C THR A 2 4.34 -34.37 -18.80
N TRP A 3 4.66 -33.28 -19.51
CA TRP A 3 5.24 -32.08 -18.91
C TRP A 3 4.33 -30.90 -19.18
N GLU A 4 4.01 -30.15 -18.14
CA GLU A 4 3.21 -28.93 -18.23
C GLU A 4 3.96 -27.78 -17.58
N ARG A 5 4.01 -26.65 -18.29
CA ARG A 5 4.62 -25.41 -17.80
C ARG A 5 3.52 -24.43 -17.42
N HIS A 6 3.42 -24.16 -16.13
CA HIS A 6 2.58 -23.10 -15.60
C HIS A 6 3.42 -21.83 -15.38
N THR A 7 2.76 -20.74 -14.99
CA THR A 7 3.44 -19.46 -14.75
C THR A 7 4.45 -19.55 -13.61
N GLU A 8 4.12 -20.27 -12.52
CA GLU A 8 4.95 -20.33 -11.30
C GLU A 8 5.64 -21.68 -11.06
N PHE A 9 5.18 -22.76 -11.71
CA PHE A 9 5.70 -24.11 -11.50
C PHE A 9 5.65 -24.94 -12.78
N SER A 10 6.32 -26.08 -12.76
CA SER A 10 6.24 -27.09 -13.82
C SER A 10 5.92 -28.44 -13.22
N THR A 11 5.08 -29.22 -13.88
CA THR A 11 4.72 -30.58 -13.45
C THR A 11 5.37 -31.59 -14.40
N TYR A 12 5.85 -32.69 -13.83
CA TYR A 12 6.43 -33.81 -14.58
C TYR A 12 5.73 -35.09 -14.15
N THR A 13 4.88 -35.63 -15.01
CA THR A 13 4.08 -36.82 -14.70
C THR A 13 4.63 -38.03 -15.45
N PHE A 14 5.04 -39.05 -14.69
CA PHE A 14 5.57 -40.30 -15.19
C PHE A 14 4.53 -41.39 -15.03
N PHE A 15 4.31 -42.16 -16.09
CA PHE A 15 3.32 -43.24 -16.11
C PHE A 15 4.03 -44.57 -16.33
N GLU A 16 3.66 -45.56 -15.54
CA GLU A 16 4.07 -46.96 -15.71
C GLU A 16 2.81 -47.83 -15.65
N HIS A 17 2.71 -48.80 -16.56
CA HIS A 17 1.60 -49.75 -16.52
C HIS A 17 1.90 -50.81 -15.45
N LEU A 18 0.91 -51.09 -14.60
CA LEU A 18 0.99 -52.18 -13.64
C LEU A 18 0.98 -53.52 -14.38
N GLN A 19 1.89 -54.42 -14.03
CA GLN A 19 1.85 -55.79 -14.51
C GLN A 19 0.93 -56.61 -13.58
N SER A 20 0.14 -57.53 -14.14
CA SER A 20 -0.92 -58.25 -13.41
C SER A 20 -0.45 -59.10 -12.21
N ALA A 21 0.85 -59.37 -12.07
CA ALA A 21 1.42 -60.18 -10.98
C ALA A 21 2.01 -59.35 -9.82
N GLU A 22 1.98 -58.02 -9.90
CA GLU A 22 2.66 -57.16 -8.93
C GLU A 22 1.77 -56.80 -7.75
N LYS A 23 2.33 -56.83 -6.55
CA LYS A 23 1.64 -56.38 -5.35
C LYS A 23 1.62 -54.85 -5.32
N ILE A 24 0.45 -54.28 -5.08
CA ILE A 24 0.24 -52.82 -5.06
C ILE A 24 1.13 -52.12 -4.01
N GLY A 25 1.35 -52.74 -2.84
CA GLY A 25 2.26 -52.21 -1.82
C GLY A 25 3.70 -52.00 -2.34
N ASP A 26 4.22 -52.93 -3.13
CA ASP A 26 5.58 -52.85 -3.69
C ASP A 26 5.72 -51.71 -4.69
N ARG A 27 4.61 -51.28 -5.33
CA ARG A 27 4.60 -50.15 -6.27
C ARG A 27 4.65 -48.80 -5.58
N PHE A 28 4.17 -48.69 -4.34
CA PHE A 28 4.40 -47.49 -3.53
C PHE A 28 5.87 -47.39 -3.09
N ALA A 29 6.54 -48.52 -2.87
CA ALA A 29 7.97 -48.56 -2.57
C ALA A 29 8.88 -48.31 -3.79
N HIS A 30 8.38 -48.42 -5.02
CA HIS A 30 9.17 -48.23 -6.25
C HIS A 30 8.45 -47.29 -7.21
N ALA A 31 8.31 -46.03 -6.80
CA ALA A 31 7.67 -44.99 -7.60
C ALA A 31 8.39 -44.83 -8.97
N PRO A 32 7.66 -44.57 -10.09
CA PRO A 32 8.28 -44.37 -11.40
C PRO A 32 9.37 -43.29 -11.43
N VAL A 33 9.28 -42.30 -10.54
CA VAL A 33 10.28 -41.23 -10.37
C VAL A 33 11.66 -41.76 -9.96
N SER A 34 11.73 -42.89 -9.25
CA SER A 34 12.99 -43.54 -8.83
C SER A 34 13.81 -44.07 -10.02
N ARG A 35 13.16 -44.31 -11.17
CA ARG A 35 13.83 -44.78 -12.39
C ARG A 35 14.46 -43.66 -13.21
N ILE A 36 14.26 -42.41 -12.80
CA ILE A 36 14.80 -41.25 -13.50
C ILE A 36 16.28 -41.09 -13.10
N PRO A 37 17.19 -41.03 -14.08
CA PRO A 37 18.61 -40.83 -13.83
C PRO A 37 18.88 -39.57 -12.99
N ASP A 38 19.77 -39.67 -12.00
CA ASP A 38 20.12 -38.55 -11.11
C ASP A 38 20.56 -37.31 -11.89
N ARG A 39 21.36 -37.51 -12.96
CA ARG A 39 21.80 -36.45 -13.88
C ARG A 39 20.67 -35.60 -14.46
N TRP A 40 19.46 -36.15 -14.62
CA TRP A 40 18.32 -35.41 -15.13
C TRP A 40 17.64 -34.64 -14.02
N ARG A 41 17.52 -35.24 -12.82
CA ARG A 41 17.00 -34.56 -11.63
C ARG A 41 17.87 -33.36 -11.25
N GLU A 42 19.19 -33.50 -11.32
CA GLU A 42 20.15 -32.40 -11.07
C GLU A 42 20.05 -31.24 -12.07
N GLN A 43 19.51 -31.48 -13.27
CA GLN A 43 19.33 -30.45 -14.30
C GLN A 43 18.05 -29.64 -14.12
N ILE A 44 17.11 -30.09 -13.29
CA ILE A 44 15.89 -29.34 -13.00
C ILE A 44 16.24 -28.17 -12.09
N LYS A 45 16.11 -26.96 -12.62
CA LYS A 45 16.29 -25.71 -11.86
C LYS A 45 14.98 -25.40 -11.14
N GLY A 46 14.97 -25.58 -9.82
CA GLY A 46 13.81 -25.28 -8.97
C GLY A 46 13.86 -26.07 -7.67
N GLU A 47 12.89 -25.81 -6.79
CA GLU A 47 12.69 -26.56 -5.56
C GLU A 47 11.50 -27.52 -5.74
N LEU A 48 11.62 -28.74 -5.20
CA LEU A 48 10.54 -29.72 -5.23
C LEU A 48 9.45 -29.28 -4.24
N LEU A 49 8.31 -28.84 -4.78
CA LEU A 49 7.17 -28.45 -3.95
C LEU A 49 6.30 -29.64 -3.55
N VAL A 50 6.03 -30.55 -4.50
CA VAL A 50 5.11 -31.68 -4.34
C VAL A 50 5.65 -32.89 -5.09
N ALA A 51 5.63 -34.05 -4.44
CA ALA A 51 5.83 -35.34 -5.08
C ALA A 51 4.69 -36.28 -4.68
N ILE A 52 4.08 -36.94 -5.67
CA ILE A 52 2.94 -37.82 -5.46
C ILE A 52 3.21 -39.13 -6.17
N ASN A 53 3.06 -40.24 -5.45
CA ASN A 53 2.96 -41.57 -6.01
C ASN A 53 1.49 -41.99 -6.01
N LEU A 54 0.89 -42.12 -7.20
CA LEU A 54 -0.52 -42.47 -7.37
C LEU A 54 -0.64 -43.80 -8.12
N VAL A 55 -1.39 -44.73 -7.54
CA VAL A 55 -1.68 -46.02 -8.15
C VAL A 55 -3.17 -46.14 -8.45
N VAL A 56 -3.51 -46.51 -9.69
CA VAL A 56 -4.89 -46.81 -10.10
C VAL A 56 -5.03 -48.32 -10.29
N THR A 57 -6.04 -48.90 -9.65
CA THR A 57 -6.32 -50.34 -9.67
C THR A 57 -7.68 -50.61 -10.30
N PRO A 58 -7.83 -51.60 -11.19
CA PRO A 58 -9.09 -51.90 -11.88
C PRO A 58 -9.96 -52.87 -11.07
N GLN A 59 -10.08 -52.64 -9.76
CA GLN A 59 -10.78 -53.54 -8.84
C GLN A 59 -11.91 -52.83 -8.09
N PRO A 60 -12.94 -53.56 -7.62
CA PRO A 60 -14.00 -53.00 -6.82
C PRO A 60 -13.49 -52.32 -5.54
N VAL A 61 -14.23 -51.33 -5.06
CA VAL A 61 -13.89 -50.54 -3.87
C VAL A 61 -13.66 -51.42 -2.63
N ASP A 62 -14.47 -52.46 -2.43
CA ASP A 62 -14.36 -53.36 -1.28
C ASP A 62 -13.03 -54.14 -1.31
N GLN A 63 -12.62 -54.65 -2.48
CA GLN A 63 -11.36 -55.37 -2.63
C GLN A 63 -10.15 -54.45 -2.45
N ALA A 64 -10.22 -53.21 -2.95
CA ALA A 64 -9.17 -52.23 -2.72
C ALA A 64 -9.07 -51.82 -1.24
N SER A 65 -10.19 -51.84 -0.51
CA SER A 65 -10.22 -51.49 0.91
C SER A 65 -9.44 -52.48 1.77
N GLU A 66 -9.41 -53.76 1.40
CA GLU A 66 -8.59 -54.79 2.07
C GLU A 66 -7.07 -54.52 1.96
N MET A 67 -6.66 -53.70 1.00
CA MET A 67 -5.25 -53.38 0.75
C MET A 67 -4.78 -52.10 1.45
N LEU A 68 -5.67 -51.38 2.11
CA LEU A 68 -5.36 -50.07 2.69
C LEU A 68 -4.30 -50.17 3.79
N ASP A 69 -4.37 -51.18 4.67
CA ASP A 69 -3.38 -51.39 5.73
C ASP A 69 -1.99 -51.73 5.17
N ILE A 70 -1.94 -52.43 4.03
CA ILE A 70 -0.66 -52.75 3.35
C ILE A 70 -0.04 -51.49 2.76
N VAL A 71 -0.87 -50.58 2.21
CA VAL A 71 -0.40 -49.37 1.54
C VAL A 71 -0.08 -48.27 2.55
N PHE A 72 -0.94 -48.04 3.53
CA PHE A 72 -0.89 -46.88 4.41
C PHE A 72 -0.56 -47.22 5.87
N GLY A 73 -0.53 -48.50 6.25
CA GLY A 73 -0.37 -48.92 7.64
C GLY A 73 -1.55 -48.46 8.50
N ASP A 74 -1.27 -48.13 9.76
CA ASP A 74 -2.29 -47.66 10.72
C ASP A 74 -2.63 -46.16 10.59
N ASN A 75 -2.27 -45.53 9.46
CA ASN A 75 -2.47 -44.11 9.25
C ASN A 75 -3.95 -43.77 9.10
N THR A 76 -4.35 -42.60 9.64
CA THR A 76 -5.70 -42.07 9.41
C THR A 76 -5.86 -41.66 7.95
N LEU A 77 -6.81 -42.29 7.27
CA LEU A 77 -7.07 -42.05 5.86
C LEU A 77 -8.11 -40.96 5.64
N VAL A 78 -7.90 -40.23 4.55
CA VAL A 78 -8.91 -39.38 3.93
C VAL A 78 -9.19 -39.88 2.53
N GLY A 79 -10.44 -39.79 2.12
CA GLY A 79 -10.92 -40.50 0.96
C GLY A 79 -12.42 -40.43 0.79
N GLY A 80 -12.88 -40.88 -0.36
CA GLY A 80 -14.28 -40.87 -0.70
C GLY A 80 -14.58 -41.71 -1.92
N SER A 81 -15.86 -41.96 -2.11
CA SER A 81 -16.41 -42.51 -3.34
C SER A 81 -16.61 -41.35 -4.32
N LEU A 82 -16.01 -41.45 -5.50
CA LEU A 82 -15.83 -40.36 -6.44
C LEU A 82 -16.57 -40.63 -7.76
N ALA A 83 -16.80 -39.57 -8.53
CA ALA A 83 -17.40 -39.62 -9.86
C ALA A 83 -18.75 -40.35 -9.90
N GLY A 84 -19.59 -40.15 -8.87
CA GLY A 84 -20.91 -40.77 -8.75
C GLY A 84 -20.87 -42.25 -8.38
N GLY A 85 -19.84 -42.69 -7.64
CA GLY A 85 -19.67 -44.08 -7.22
C GLY A 85 -18.89 -44.98 -8.18
N GLY A 86 -18.39 -44.44 -9.28
CA GLY A 86 -17.64 -45.24 -10.26
C GLY A 86 -16.18 -45.52 -9.86
N ALA A 87 -15.67 -44.84 -8.85
CA ALA A 87 -14.33 -45.05 -8.30
C ALA A 87 -14.29 -44.64 -6.82
N ALA A 88 -13.22 -45.03 -6.13
CA ALA A 88 -12.88 -44.52 -4.80
C ALA A 88 -11.41 -44.12 -4.76
N ALA A 89 -11.06 -43.16 -3.91
CA ALA A 89 -9.67 -42.80 -3.65
C ALA A 89 -9.39 -42.65 -2.16
N TRP A 90 -8.16 -42.98 -1.77
CA TRP A 90 -7.65 -42.84 -0.40
C TRP A 90 -6.23 -42.27 -0.41
N THR A 91 -5.94 -41.48 0.62
CA THR A 91 -4.62 -40.96 0.92
C THR A 91 -4.50 -40.70 2.42
N ASP A 92 -3.30 -40.78 2.97
CA ASP A 92 -3.01 -40.36 4.35
C ASP A 92 -2.43 -38.94 4.39
N LEU A 93 -2.16 -38.32 3.23
CA LEU A 93 -1.47 -37.03 3.08
C LEU A 93 -0.15 -36.94 3.86
N THR A 94 0.48 -38.08 4.10
CA THR A 94 1.81 -38.17 4.70
C THR A 94 2.85 -38.40 3.62
N LEU A 95 4.09 -37.99 3.89
CA LEU A 95 5.21 -38.27 3.03
C LEU A 95 5.82 -39.62 3.40
N ASP A 96 6.07 -40.44 2.39
CA ASP A 96 6.82 -41.68 2.56
C ASP A 96 8.34 -41.42 2.71
N ALA A 97 9.12 -42.49 2.84
CA ALA A 97 10.58 -42.41 2.95
C ALA A 97 11.27 -41.80 1.71
N GLN A 98 10.58 -41.71 0.57
CA GLN A 98 11.06 -41.10 -0.67
C GLN A 98 10.59 -39.64 -0.81
N GLY A 99 9.84 -39.12 0.16
CA GLY A 99 9.27 -37.77 0.14
C GLY A 99 8.04 -37.64 -0.75
N CYS A 100 7.41 -38.75 -1.15
CA CYS A 100 6.19 -38.75 -1.95
C CYS A 100 4.96 -38.92 -1.06
N SER A 101 3.89 -38.17 -1.32
CA SER A 101 2.57 -38.52 -0.81
C SER A 101 1.96 -39.65 -1.63
N ARG A 102 1.10 -40.45 -1.01
CA ARG A 102 0.53 -41.66 -1.62
C ARG A 102 -0.95 -41.50 -1.87
N ILE A 103 -1.40 -41.87 -3.07
CA ILE A 103 -2.81 -41.91 -3.43
C ILE A 103 -3.14 -43.27 -4.05
N LEU A 104 -4.09 -43.99 -3.47
CA LEU A 104 -4.64 -45.21 -4.06
C LEU A 104 -6.00 -44.89 -4.67
N VAL A 105 -6.21 -45.26 -5.93
CA VAL A 105 -7.49 -45.15 -6.63
C VAL A 105 -7.98 -46.55 -7.00
N ALA A 106 -9.20 -46.90 -6.56
CA ALA A 106 -9.94 -48.05 -7.05
C ALA A 106 -10.87 -47.59 -8.16
N ASN A 107 -10.64 -48.06 -9.39
CA ASN A 107 -11.50 -47.81 -10.52
C ASN A 107 -12.43 -49.01 -10.73
N ASP A 108 -13.69 -48.87 -10.33
CA ASP A 108 -14.70 -49.91 -10.44
C ASP A 108 -15.32 -49.94 -11.84
N SER A 109 -15.78 -48.78 -12.34
CA SER A 109 -16.56 -48.73 -13.59
C SER A 109 -16.23 -47.55 -14.52
N LEU A 110 -15.24 -46.71 -14.18
CA LEU A 110 -14.88 -45.58 -15.03
C LEU A 110 -14.15 -46.03 -16.29
N LYS A 111 -14.61 -45.48 -17.42
CA LYS A 111 -13.88 -45.57 -18.71
C LYS A 111 -12.54 -44.84 -18.61
N PRO A 112 -11.51 -45.22 -19.39
CA PRO A 112 -10.16 -44.66 -19.31
C PRO A 112 -10.10 -43.13 -19.30
N GLY A 113 -10.88 -42.44 -20.15
CA GLY A 113 -10.90 -40.98 -20.18
C GLY A 113 -11.53 -40.31 -18.95
N ARG A 114 -12.46 -40.98 -18.25
CA ARG A 114 -12.98 -40.51 -16.96
C ARG A 114 -11.96 -40.77 -15.84
N THR A 115 -11.30 -41.92 -15.85
CA THR A 115 -10.22 -42.26 -14.91
C THR A 115 -9.06 -41.27 -15.01
N GLY A 116 -8.61 -40.93 -16.23
CA GLY A 116 -7.54 -39.96 -16.44
C GLY A 116 -7.88 -38.58 -15.88
N ARG A 117 -9.11 -38.08 -16.11
CA ARG A 117 -9.57 -36.81 -15.53
C ARG A 117 -9.67 -36.85 -14.00
N LEU A 118 -10.10 -37.98 -13.43
CA LEU A 118 -10.12 -38.17 -11.99
C LEU A 118 -8.70 -38.08 -11.40
N VAL A 119 -7.75 -38.80 -11.99
CA VAL A 119 -6.33 -38.77 -11.58
C VAL A 119 -5.77 -37.37 -11.68
N GLN A 120 -5.99 -36.68 -12.81
CA GLN A 120 -5.53 -35.31 -13.00
C GLN A 120 -6.06 -34.38 -11.91
N ARG A 121 -7.35 -34.46 -11.58
CA ARG A 121 -7.96 -33.65 -10.50
C ARG A 121 -7.34 -33.93 -9.15
N LEU A 122 -7.08 -35.19 -8.81
CA LEU A 122 -6.42 -35.56 -7.55
C LEU A 122 -5.00 -34.98 -7.45
N LEU A 123 -4.23 -35.04 -8.55
CA LEU A 123 -2.89 -34.45 -8.61
C LEU A 123 -2.93 -32.92 -8.52
N GLU A 124 -3.89 -32.29 -9.20
CA GLU A 124 -4.11 -30.84 -9.18
C GLU A 124 -4.52 -30.34 -7.79
N ILE A 125 -5.39 -31.05 -7.06
CA ILE A 125 -5.77 -30.68 -5.69
C ILE A 125 -4.54 -30.58 -4.80
N GLU A 126 -3.66 -31.58 -4.84
CA GLU A 126 -2.47 -31.59 -3.98
C GLU A 126 -1.44 -30.52 -4.40
N THR A 127 -1.26 -30.34 -5.71
CA THR A 127 -0.38 -29.30 -6.26
C THR A 127 -0.87 -27.90 -5.87
N TYR A 128 -2.15 -27.59 -6.13
CA TYR A 128 -2.73 -26.29 -5.82
C TYR A 128 -2.87 -26.04 -4.32
N ARG A 129 -3.08 -27.07 -3.50
CA ARG A 129 -3.03 -26.96 -2.03
C ARG A 129 -1.68 -26.43 -1.58
N MET A 130 -0.59 -27.02 -2.08
CA MET A 130 0.77 -26.60 -1.70
C MET A 130 1.11 -25.22 -2.26
N MET A 131 0.68 -24.91 -3.49
CA MET A 131 0.81 -23.57 -4.06
C MET A 131 0.06 -22.50 -3.24
N ALA A 132 -1.15 -22.81 -2.80
CA ALA A 132 -1.95 -21.93 -1.95
C ALA A 132 -1.27 -21.69 -0.60
N LEU A 133 -0.72 -22.74 0.01
CA LEU A 133 -0.06 -22.67 1.32
C LEU A 133 1.24 -21.86 1.34
N MET A 134 1.86 -21.56 0.19
CA MET A 134 3.09 -20.76 0.15
C MET A 134 2.93 -19.35 0.74
N ALA A 135 1.73 -18.78 0.73
CA ALA A 135 1.48 -17.47 1.34
C ALA A 135 1.39 -17.52 2.88
N PHE A 136 1.13 -18.68 3.47
CA PHE A 136 0.91 -18.80 4.91
C PHE A 136 2.15 -18.46 5.76
N PRO A 137 3.36 -19.01 5.50
CA PRO A 137 4.55 -18.61 6.25
C PRO A 137 4.89 -17.13 6.06
N LEU A 138 4.66 -16.58 4.86
CA LEU A 138 4.82 -15.16 4.57
C LEU A 138 3.86 -14.31 5.43
N ALA A 139 2.58 -14.70 5.50
CA ALA A 139 1.57 -14.02 6.32
C ALA A 139 1.99 -13.97 7.80
N ARG A 140 2.49 -15.09 8.33
CA ARG A 140 2.95 -15.18 9.72
C ARG A 140 4.20 -14.34 9.98
N ALA A 141 5.09 -14.22 8.99
CA ALA A 141 6.32 -13.45 9.13
C ALA A 141 6.03 -11.94 9.19
N ILE A 142 5.12 -11.43 8.35
CA ILE A 142 4.83 -9.99 8.27
C ILE A 142 3.78 -9.51 9.28
N ALA A 143 2.97 -10.41 9.85
CA ALA A 143 1.90 -10.05 10.77
C ALA A 143 2.35 -9.23 12.00
N PRO A 144 3.51 -9.51 12.65
CA PRO A 144 4.04 -8.67 13.72
C PRO A 144 4.45 -7.28 13.24
N GLU A 145 5.11 -7.19 12.08
CA GLU A 145 5.53 -5.89 11.52
C GLU A 145 4.32 -5.00 11.19
N ILE A 146 3.20 -5.59 10.73
CA ILE A 146 1.94 -4.88 10.53
C ILE A 146 1.39 -4.36 11.86
N SER A 147 1.39 -5.17 12.91
CA SER A 147 0.96 -4.74 14.25
C SER A 147 1.79 -3.58 14.78
N ASP A 148 3.11 -3.60 14.55
CA ASP A 148 4.00 -2.51 14.95
C ASP A 148 3.67 -1.21 14.20
N MET A 149 3.41 -1.30 12.89
CA MET A 149 3.00 -0.15 12.08
C MET A 149 1.60 0.38 12.45
N GLU A 150 0.66 -0.49 12.77
CA GLU A 150 -0.67 -0.11 13.29
C GLU A 150 -0.54 0.68 14.60
N GLN A 151 0.33 0.22 15.51
CA GLN A 151 0.59 0.89 16.79
C GLN A 151 1.33 2.23 16.60
N GLU A 152 2.28 2.29 15.67
CA GLU A 152 2.99 3.52 15.30
C GLU A 152 2.01 4.55 14.74
N LEU A 153 1.10 4.15 13.83
CA LEU A 153 0.05 5.02 13.31
C LEU A 153 -0.89 5.52 14.42
N ALA A 154 -1.29 4.64 15.34
CA ALA A 154 -2.16 5.02 16.46
C ALA A 154 -1.48 6.06 17.37
N THR A 155 -0.18 5.92 17.60
CA THR A 155 0.63 6.87 18.39
C THR A 155 0.68 8.23 17.70
N ILE A 156 1.04 8.25 16.40
CA ILE A 156 1.06 9.45 15.56
C ILE A 156 -0.31 10.15 15.55
N ALA A 157 -1.39 9.38 15.38
CA ALA A 157 -2.74 9.91 15.37
C ALA A 157 -3.13 10.52 16.74
N GLY A 158 -2.69 9.93 17.85
CA GLY A 158 -2.91 10.47 19.20
C GLY A 158 -2.18 11.78 19.44
N GLU A 159 -0.91 11.87 19.03
CA GLU A 159 -0.06 13.06 19.16
C GLU A 159 -0.59 14.26 18.35
N THR A 160 -1.38 13.99 17.30
CA THR A 160 -1.99 15.01 16.43
C THR A 160 -2.82 16.06 17.18
N THR A 161 -3.36 15.68 18.35
CA THR A 161 -4.14 16.56 19.23
C THR A 161 -3.29 17.51 20.07
N SER A 162 -2.00 17.20 20.25
CA SER A 162 -1.05 17.95 21.09
C SER A 162 -0.11 18.84 20.27
N ILE A 163 -0.23 18.84 18.94
CA ILE A 163 0.55 19.70 18.05
C ILE A 163 0.23 21.17 18.34
N THR A 164 1.27 21.96 18.58
CA THR A 164 1.14 23.41 18.77
C THR A 164 1.99 24.24 17.80
N THR A 165 2.99 23.63 17.15
CA THR A 165 3.90 24.34 16.24
C THR A 165 3.95 23.72 14.86
N LEU A 166 4.30 24.53 13.85
CA LEU A 166 4.51 24.06 12.47
C LEU A 166 5.64 23.03 12.37
N ALA A 167 6.65 23.11 13.26
CA ALA A 167 7.75 22.15 13.30
C ALA A 167 7.26 20.75 13.74
N ASP A 168 6.32 20.70 14.69
CA ASP A 168 5.69 19.44 15.12
C ASP A 168 4.89 18.81 13.97
N GLU A 169 4.14 19.61 13.21
CA GLU A 169 3.38 19.13 12.04
C GLU A 169 4.31 18.56 10.96
N GLN A 170 5.43 19.23 10.67
CA GLN A 170 6.42 18.75 9.71
C GLN A 170 7.11 17.46 10.16
N HIS A 171 7.39 17.34 11.46
CA HIS A 171 7.95 16.11 12.03
C HIS A 171 6.99 14.94 11.86
N GLN A 172 5.73 15.15 12.21
CA GLN A 172 4.70 14.13 12.10
C GLN A 172 4.44 13.72 10.64
N LEU A 173 4.48 14.67 9.70
CA LEU A 173 4.36 14.39 8.26
C LEU A 173 5.51 13.50 7.78
N SER A 174 6.72 13.72 8.30
CA SER A 174 7.89 12.89 7.99
C SER A 174 7.71 11.46 8.50
N GLN A 175 7.17 11.28 9.71
CA GLN A 175 6.85 9.96 10.27
C GLN A 175 5.78 9.22 9.44
N LEU A 176 4.68 9.91 9.09
CA LEU A 176 3.65 9.32 8.23
C LEU A 176 4.18 8.94 6.84
N THR A 177 5.05 9.77 6.26
CA THR A 177 5.68 9.48 4.96
C THR A 177 6.58 8.25 5.04
N ALA A 178 7.35 8.10 6.13
CA ALA A 178 8.17 6.91 6.36
C ALA A 178 7.31 5.66 6.54
N LEU A 179 6.20 5.77 7.26
CA LEU A 179 5.25 4.67 7.46
C LEU A 179 4.57 4.27 6.13
N ALA A 180 4.18 5.25 5.31
CA ALA A 180 3.64 5.04 3.97
C ALA A 180 4.64 4.29 3.06
N ALA A 181 5.91 4.67 3.08
CA ALA A 181 6.94 4.00 2.30
C ALA A 181 7.18 2.54 2.75
N ARG A 182 7.12 2.29 4.06
CA ARG A 182 7.25 0.93 4.63
C ARG A 182 6.11 0.03 4.21
N ILE A 183 4.86 0.51 4.31
CA ILE A 183 3.71 -0.29 3.91
C ILE A 183 3.70 -0.55 2.40
N GLU A 184 4.04 0.45 1.58
CA GLU A 184 4.12 0.27 0.12
C GLU A 184 5.17 -0.79 -0.26
N THR A 185 6.33 -0.75 0.39
CA THR A 185 7.38 -1.76 0.20
C THR A 185 6.91 -3.16 0.60
N MET A 186 6.16 -3.25 1.70
CA MET A 186 5.62 -4.54 2.17
C MET A 186 4.57 -5.07 1.19
N THR A 187 3.59 -4.25 0.82
CA THR A 187 2.55 -4.59 -0.15
C THR A 187 3.15 -5.05 -1.48
N ALA A 188 4.10 -4.30 -2.05
CA ALA A 188 4.78 -4.66 -3.29
C ALA A 188 5.47 -6.03 -3.24
N ARG A 189 6.01 -6.42 -2.07
CA ARG A 189 6.67 -7.72 -1.86
C ARG A 189 5.70 -8.88 -1.66
N THR A 190 4.48 -8.61 -1.20
CA THR A 190 3.54 -9.66 -0.74
C THR A 190 2.31 -9.83 -1.61
N ASP A 191 1.90 -8.81 -2.36
CA ASP A 191 0.62 -8.76 -3.08
C ASP A 191 0.47 -9.93 -4.07
N PHE A 192 1.48 -10.16 -4.90
CA PHE A 192 1.47 -11.28 -5.85
C PHE A 192 1.22 -12.62 -5.14
N ARG A 193 1.93 -12.90 -4.04
CA ARG A 193 1.85 -14.18 -3.33
C ARG A 193 0.48 -14.35 -2.65
N PHE A 194 -0.09 -13.30 -2.06
CA PHE A 194 -1.44 -13.36 -1.49
C PHE A 194 -2.51 -13.54 -2.56
N SER A 195 -2.39 -12.84 -3.69
CA SER A 195 -3.31 -12.97 -4.82
C SER A 195 -3.26 -14.38 -5.43
N ALA A 196 -2.06 -14.89 -5.70
CA ALA A 196 -1.85 -16.24 -6.19
C ALA A 196 -2.40 -17.30 -5.22
N SER A 197 -2.16 -17.14 -3.92
CA SER A 197 -2.66 -18.06 -2.89
C SER A 197 -4.19 -18.16 -2.89
N ARG A 198 -4.90 -17.02 -3.00
CA ARG A 198 -6.36 -17.00 -3.15
C ARG A 198 -6.83 -17.71 -4.42
N ALA A 199 -6.15 -17.48 -5.55
CA ALA A 199 -6.50 -18.11 -6.82
C ALA A 199 -6.31 -19.64 -6.78
N TYR A 200 -5.20 -20.13 -6.22
CA TYR A 200 -4.97 -21.56 -6.05
C TYR A 200 -5.94 -22.18 -5.05
N HIS A 201 -6.32 -21.48 -3.98
CA HIS A 201 -7.34 -21.96 -3.05
C HIS A 201 -8.69 -22.18 -3.78
N ALA A 202 -9.12 -21.22 -4.59
CA ALA A 202 -10.34 -21.37 -5.39
C ALA A 202 -10.27 -22.56 -6.38
N LEU A 203 -9.10 -22.80 -6.98
CA LEU A 203 -8.89 -23.98 -7.84
C LEU A 203 -8.97 -25.30 -7.06
N VAL A 204 -8.48 -25.34 -5.81
CA VAL A 204 -8.66 -26.52 -4.94
C VAL A 204 -10.14 -26.77 -4.68
N GLU A 205 -10.91 -25.74 -4.31
CA GLU A 205 -12.35 -25.85 -4.06
C GLU A 205 -13.11 -26.34 -5.30
N GLU A 206 -12.80 -25.77 -6.47
CA GLU A 206 -13.37 -26.18 -7.75
C GLU A 206 -13.06 -27.66 -8.06
N ARG A 207 -11.81 -28.09 -7.89
CA ARG A 207 -11.40 -29.47 -8.20
C ARG A 207 -12.01 -30.47 -7.24
N ILE A 208 -12.15 -30.13 -5.96
CA ILE A 208 -12.84 -30.96 -4.97
C ILE A 208 -14.33 -31.10 -5.32
N ALA A 209 -15.01 -30.01 -5.68
CA ALA A 209 -16.41 -30.06 -6.10
C ALA A 209 -16.59 -30.96 -7.33
N ASP A 210 -15.67 -30.87 -8.29
CA ASP A 210 -15.63 -31.66 -9.51
C ASP A 210 -15.39 -33.17 -9.31
N LEU A 211 -14.92 -33.58 -8.13
CA LEU A 211 -14.73 -35.00 -7.81
C LEU A 211 -16.07 -35.74 -7.66
N ASP A 212 -17.16 -35.03 -7.39
CA ASP A 212 -18.46 -35.63 -7.04
C ASP A 212 -18.29 -36.64 -5.88
N GLU A 213 -17.69 -36.15 -4.79
CA GLU A 213 -17.27 -36.94 -3.63
C GLU A 213 -18.46 -37.26 -2.70
N SER A 214 -18.61 -38.54 -2.40
CA SER A 214 -19.54 -39.07 -1.40
C SER A 214 -18.81 -39.86 -0.32
N LYS A 215 -19.44 -39.96 0.85
CA LYS A 215 -18.82 -40.52 2.05
C LYS A 215 -18.61 -42.03 1.94
N LEU A 216 -17.39 -42.49 2.23
CA LEU A 216 -17.10 -43.89 2.52
C LEU A 216 -17.22 -44.15 4.03
N SER A 217 -17.69 -45.34 4.40
CA SER A 217 -17.82 -45.70 5.82
C SER A 217 -16.46 -45.66 6.51
N GLY A 218 -16.38 -45.01 7.68
CA GLY A 218 -15.14 -44.89 8.46
C GLY A 218 -14.07 -43.94 7.90
N ILE A 219 -14.26 -43.36 6.71
CA ILE A 219 -13.27 -42.49 6.05
C ILE A 219 -13.77 -41.04 6.01
N GLN A 220 -12.88 -40.09 6.30
CA GLN A 220 -13.18 -38.67 6.17
C GLN A 220 -13.02 -38.22 4.71
N GLN A 221 -14.02 -37.52 4.20
CA GLN A 221 -14.00 -36.93 2.85
C GLN A 221 -12.84 -35.93 2.69
N LEU A 222 -12.22 -35.91 1.50
CA LEU A 222 -11.21 -34.94 1.11
C LEU A 222 -11.73 -33.51 1.31
N ALA A 223 -12.96 -33.23 0.87
CA ALA A 223 -13.57 -31.91 1.05
C ALA A 223 -13.57 -31.45 2.51
N THR A 224 -13.98 -32.34 3.43
CA THR A 224 -14.03 -32.04 4.87
C THR A 224 -12.64 -31.87 5.46
N PHE A 225 -11.68 -32.68 5.04
CA PHE A 225 -10.29 -32.55 5.49
C PHE A 225 -9.69 -31.22 5.03
N MET A 226 -9.89 -30.86 3.76
CA MET A 226 -9.37 -29.62 3.19
C MET A 226 -9.98 -28.40 3.86
N ASP A 227 -11.28 -28.40 4.15
CA ASP A 227 -11.90 -27.29 4.89
C ASP A 227 -11.26 -27.12 6.30
N ARG A 228 -10.91 -28.22 6.96
CA ARG A 228 -10.30 -28.16 8.30
C ARG A 228 -8.81 -27.84 8.31
N ARG A 229 -8.08 -28.17 7.24
CA ARG A 229 -6.60 -28.13 7.20
C ARG A 229 -6.03 -27.06 6.28
N LEU A 230 -6.78 -26.63 5.27
CA LEU A 230 -6.38 -25.57 4.33
C LEU A 230 -7.05 -24.24 4.67
N SER A 231 -8.38 -24.23 4.90
CA SER A 231 -9.14 -22.99 5.12
C SER A 231 -8.58 -22.10 6.26
N PRO A 232 -8.12 -22.61 7.42
CA PRO A 232 -7.57 -21.76 8.47
C PRO A 232 -6.32 -20.96 8.04
N ALA A 233 -5.43 -21.60 7.27
CA ALA A 233 -4.26 -20.92 6.72
C ALA A 233 -4.67 -19.83 5.72
N MET A 234 -5.65 -20.13 4.85
CA MET A 234 -6.16 -19.17 3.87
C MET A 234 -6.86 -17.98 4.53
N ARG A 235 -7.61 -18.21 5.61
CA ARG A 235 -8.22 -17.13 6.43
C ARG A 235 -7.16 -16.24 7.06
N THR A 236 -6.03 -16.81 7.50
CA THR A 236 -4.90 -16.02 8.01
C THR A 236 -4.29 -15.16 6.91
N CYS A 237 -4.04 -15.72 5.73
CA CYS A 237 -3.55 -14.96 4.57
C CYS A 237 -4.50 -13.81 4.21
N ALA A 238 -5.80 -14.09 4.15
CA ALA A 238 -6.82 -13.08 3.83
C ALA A 238 -6.90 -11.97 4.90
N SER A 239 -6.83 -12.33 6.19
CA SER A 239 -6.82 -11.36 7.29
C SER A 239 -5.60 -10.45 7.23
N VAL A 240 -4.41 -11.00 6.98
CA VAL A 240 -3.17 -10.22 6.88
C VAL A 240 -3.21 -9.28 5.67
N ALA A 241 -3.66 -9.76 4.50
CA ALA A 241 -3.84 -8.91 3.32
C ALA A 241 -4.82 -7.75 3.60
N SER A 242 -5.97 -8.05 4.22
CA SER A 242 -6.96 -7.02 4.56
C SER A 242 -6.43 -6.00 5.58
N ARG A 243 -5.57 -6.41 6.53
CA ARG A 243 -4.92 -5.50 7.46
C ARG A 243 -3.94 -4.55 6.75
N LEU A 244 -3.17 -5.06 5.78
CA LEU A 244 -2.30 -4.21 4.95
C LEU A 244 -3.12 -3.16 4.19
N ASP A 245 -4.19 -3.56 3.52
CA ASP A 245 -5.05 -2.63 2.77
C ASP A 245 -5.65 -1.56 3.69
N THR A 246 -6.21 -1.99 4.83
CA THR A 246 -6.80 -1.09 5.84
C THR A 246 -5.77 -0.10 6.38
N LEU A 247 -4.58 -0.58 6.74
CA LEU A 247 -3.51 0.27 7.26
C LEU A 247 -3.03 1.28 6.21
N SER A 248 -2.92 0.87 4.93
CA SER A 248 -2.55 1.75 3.83
C SER A 248 -3.55 2.89 3.67
N GLU A 249 -4.85 2.56 3.66
CA GLU A 249 -5.91 3.56 3.60
C GLU A 249 -5.89 4.51 4.81
N HIS A 250 -5.63 3.99 6.01
CA HIS A 250 -5.56 4.80 7.22
C HIS A 250 -4.40 5.79 7.18
N ILE A 251 -3.21 5.34 6.72
CA ILE A 251 -2.03 6.19 6.55
C ILE A 251 -2.29 7.26 5.49
N ALA A 252 -2.90 6.89 4.35
CA ALA A 252 -3.23 7.84 3.29
C ALA A 252 -4.19 8.93 3.78
N ARG A 253 -5.22 8.57 4.55
CA ARG A 253 -6.15 9.54 5.15
C ARG A 253 -5.45 10.43 6.18
N ALA A 254 -4.64 9.87 7.08
CA ALA A 254 -3.90 10.65 8.07
C ALA A 254 -2.94 11.64 7.40
N SER A 255 -2.21 11.20 6.38
CA SER A 255 -1.28 12.04 5.61
C SER A 255 -2.01 13.18 4.89
N GLY A 256 -3.16 12.89 4.27
CA GLY A 256 -3.99 13.89 3.61
C GLY A 256 -4.51 14.97 4.57
N LEU A 257 -5.00 14.56 5.75
CA LEU A 257 -5.47 15.51 6.77
C LEU A 257 -4.34 16.40 7.30
N LEU A 258 -3.16 15.84 7.55
CA LEU A 258 -2.01 16.59 8.03
C LEU A 258 -1.48 17.56 6.97
N HIS A 259 -1.46 17.15 5.70
CA HIS A 259 -1.11 18.04 4.59
C HIS A 259 -2.02 19.27 4.54
N THR A 260 -3.34 19.07 4.61
CA THR A 260 -4.32 20.16 4.66
C THR A 260 -4.10 21.09 5.86
N ARG A 261 -3.77 20.55 7.04
CA ARG A 261 -3.47 21.37 8.24
C ARG A 261 -2.23 22.24 8.04
N VAL A 262 -1.15 21.67 7.52
CA VAL A 262 0.08 22.40 7.22
C VAL A 262 -0.17 23.51 6.21
N GLU A 263 -0.93 23.23 5.15
CA GLU A 263 -1.31 24.24 4.15
C GLU A 263 -2.07 25.41 4.78
N ILE A 264 -3.03 25.14 5.66
CA ILE A 264 -3.79 26.17 6.38
C ILE A 264 -2.86 26.98 7.30
N ALA A 265 -2.00 26.32 8.08
CA ALA A 265 -1.07 27.01 8.99
C ALA A 265 -0.11 27.96 8.24
N VAL A 266 0.39 27.53 7.07
CA VAL A 266 1.24 28.36 6.21
C VAL A 266 0.44 29.53 5.62
N GLN A 267 -0.82 29.32 5.22
CA GLN A 267 -1.69 30.38 4.72
C GLN A 267 -1.99 31.43 5.81
N GLU A 268 -2.30 31.02 7.03
CA GLU A 268 -2.51 31.91 8.18
C GLU A 268 -1.24 32.72 8.51
N GLN A 269 -0.08 32.07 8.50
CA GLN A 269 1.21 32.74 8.69
C GLN A 269 1.45 33.81 7.62
N ASN A 270 1.22 33.48 6.34
CA ASN A 270 1.36 34.42 5.23
C ASN A 270 0.38 35.60 5.35
N GLN A 271 -0.87 35.36 5.74
CA GLN A 271 -1.86 36.41 5.96
C GLN A 271 -1.43 37.36 7.10
N SER A 272 -0.93 36.79 8.21
CA SER A 272 -0.44 37.58 9.34
C SER A 272 0.76 38.45 8.96
N LEU A 273 1.66 37.92 8.12
CA LEU A 273 2.82 38.63 7.60
C LEU A 273 2.39 39.81 6.72
N LEU A 274 1.45 39.57 5.79
CA LEU A 274 0.89 40.61 4.91
C LEU A 274 0.19 41.71 5.73
N ALA A 275 -0.60 41.35 6.74
CA ALA A 275 -1.24 42.32 7.63
C ALA A 275 -0.22 43.17 8.40
N SER A 276 0.87 42.55 8.88
CA SER A 276 1.96 43.27 9.55
C SER A 276 2.69 44.24 8.60
N MET A 277 2.87 43.84 7.33
CA MET A 277 3.44 44.69 6.30
C MET A 277 2.52 45.87 5.99
N GLU A 278 1.22 45.64 5.85
CA GLU A 278 0.24 46.70 5.61
C GLU A 278 0.26 47.73 6.75
N SER A 279 0.29 47.28 8.01
CA SER A 279 0.42 48.15 9.19
C SER A 279 1.68 49.02 9.12
N ARG A 280 2.84 48.41 8.82
CA ARG A 280 4.12 49.13 8.69
C ARG A 280 4.09 50.17 7.56
N VAL A 281 3.52 49.82 6.40
CA VAL A 281 3.37 50.73 5.26
C VAL A 281 2.45 51.90 5.60
N ARG A 282 1.32 51.64 6.28
CA ARG A 282 0.42 52.70 6.75
C ARG A 282 1.14 53.64 7.72
N MET A 283 1.94 53.09 8.64
CA MET A 283 2.71 53.90 9.60
C MET A 283 3.79 54.74 8.93
N GLN A 284 4.52 54.17 7.96
CA GLN A 284 5.49 54.91 7.13
C GLN A 284 4.82 56.04 6.36
N THR A 285 3.64 55.79 5.79
CA THR A 285 2.86 56.82 5.08
C THR A 285 2.50 57.97 6.02
N ARG A 286 2.02 57.69 7.24
CA ARG A 286 1.69 58.74 8.23
C ARG A 286 2.91 59.53 8.67
N LEU A 287 4.04 58.87 8.93
CA LEU A 287 5.29 59.56 9.29
C LEU A 287 5.75 60.46 8.15
N GLN A 288 5.67 59.99 6.91
CA GLN A 288 5.99 60.80 5.75
C GLN A 288 5.07 62.02 5.64
N GLU A 289 3.76 61.86 5.83
CA GLU A 289 2.80 62.98 5.86
C GLU A 289 3.15 64.01 6.96
N THR A 290 3.59 63.56 8.14
CA THR A 290 4.00 64.48 9.22
C THR A 290 5.28 65.25 8.88
N VAL A 291 6.27 64.60 8.26
CA VAL A 291 7.51 65.25 7.82
C VAL A 291 7.25 66.23 6.67
N GLU A 292 6.33 65.88 5.77
CA GLU A 292 5.88 66.77 4.69
C GLU A 292 5.14 68.01 5.23
N GLY A 293 4.30 67.85 6.25
CA GLY A 293 3.65 68.97 6.93
C GLY A 293 4.67 69.91 7.59
N LEU A 294 5.68 69.35 8.25
CA LEU A 294 6.75 70.12 8.89
C LEU A 294 7.66 70.82 7.85
N SER A 295 7.97 70.15 6.74
CA SER A 295 8.79 70.74 5.67
C SER A 295 8.07 71.89 4.98
N ALA A 296 6.75 71.84 4.81
CA ALA A 296 5.97 72.98 4.30
C ALA A 296 6.10 74.22 5.19
N VAL A 297 6.13 74.05 6.52
CA VAL A 297 6.37 75.15 7.48
C VAL A 297 7.79 75.70 7.33
N ALA A 298 8.80 74.82 7.29
CA ALA A 298 10.19 75.22 7.14
C ALA A 298 10.45 75.95 5.81
N ILE A 299 9.95 75.42 4.69
CA ILE A 299 10.06 76.04 3.36
C ILE A 299 9.38 77.41 3.36
N SER A 300 8.18 77.52 3.94
CA SER A 300 7.46 78.81 4.04
C SER A 300 8.28 79.85 4.81
N TYR A 301 8.91 79.46 5.92
CA TYR A 301 9.77 80.34 6.71
C TYR A 301 11.00 80.81 5.92
N TYR A 302 11.74 79.88 5.29
CA TYR A 302 12.92 80.23 4.48
C TYR A 302 12.56 81.12 3.29
N LEU A 303 11.47 80.80 2.58
CA LEU A 303 11.04 81.58 1.42
C LEU A 303 10.63 83.00 1.82
N LEU A 304 9.93 83.16 2.96
CA LEU A 304 9.60 84.47 3.52
C LEU A 304 10.86 85.25 3.91
N GLY A 305 11.86 84.57 4.47
CA GLY A 305 13.17 85.16 4.77
C GLY A 305 13.87 85.69 3.53
N ILE A 306 13.89 84.91 2.44
CA ILE A 306 14.46 85.33 1.14
C ILE A 306 13.73 86.56 0.60
N VAL A 307 12.39 86.56 0.61
CA VAL A 307 11.57 87.71 0.16
C VAL A 307 11.87 88.96 0.99
N ASN A 308 11.97 88.83 2.31
CA ASN A 308 12.32 89.94 3.19
C ASN A 308 13.71 90.51 2.90
N TYR A 309 14.72 89.66 2.66
CA TYR A 309 16.05 90.12 2.26
C TYR A 309 16.04 90.85 0.92
N MET A 310 15.28 90.35 -0.08
CA MET A 310 15.11 91.06 -1.35
C MET A 310 14.44 92.42 -1.17
N LEU A 311 13.37 92.50 -0.36
CA LEU A 311 12.67 93.75 -0.09
C LEU A 311 13.55 94.76 0.63
N LYS A 312 14.35 94.32 1.61
CA LYS A 312 15.34 95.17 2.29
C LYS A 312 16.41 95.68 1.31
N ALA A 313 16.92 94.83 0.42
CA ALA A 313 17.89 95.23 -0.60
C ALA A 313 17.27 96.23 -1.61
N ALA A 314 16.01 96.05 -1.99
CA ALA A 314 15.30 96.99 -2.86
C ALA A 314 15.03 98.34 -2.17
N ALA A 315 14.73 98.35 -0.87
CA ALA A 315 14.57 99.56 -0.09
C ALA A 315 15.89 100.38 -0.01
N THR A 316 17.05 99.71 0.06
CA THR A 316 18.36 100.40 0.00
C THR A 316 18.66 101.04 -1.36
N VAL A 317 17.94 100.69 -2.43
CA VAL A 317 18.12 101.21 -3.80
C VAL A 317 17.11 102.35 -4.12
N GLY A 318 16.32 102.80 -3.14
CA GLY A 318 15.46 104.00 -3.27
C GLY A 318 13.97 103.72 -3.50
N SER A 319 13.48 102.52 -3.16
CA SER A 319 12.05 102.22 -3.20
C SER A 319 11.31 102.76 -1.95
N PRO A 320 10.12 103.39 -2.08
CA PRO A 320 9.38 104.00 -0.98
C PRO A 320 8.58 103.00 -0.11
N VAL A 321 8.85 101.71 -0.21
CA VAL A 321 8.05 100.65 0.42
C VAL A 321 8.72 100.20 1.72
N ASP A 322 8.00 100.30 2.85
CA ASP A 322 8.44 99.75 4.13
C ASP A 322 8.55 98.21 4.02
N PRO A 323 9.77 97.63 4.13
CA PRO A 323 9.99 96.20 3.99
C PRO A 323 9.16 95.36 4.97
N THR A 324 8.84 95.92 6.14
CA THR A 324 8.12 95.23 7.22
C THR A 324 6.65 95.03 6.85
N LEU A 325 6.01 96.09 6.35
CA LEU A 325 4.61 96.08 5.88
C LEU A 325 4.44 95.21 4.62
N ALA A 326 5.37 95.32 3.66
CA ALA A 326 5.36 94.48 2.46
C ALA A 326 5.55 92.99 2.77
N THR A 327 6.44 92.64 3.71
CA THR A 327 6.63 91.25 4.14
C THR A 327 5.39 90.69 4.85
N GLY A 328 4.72 91.51 5.68
CA GLY A 328 3.47 91.14 6.36
C GLY A 328 2.32 90.85 5.39
N ILE A 329 2.20 91.65 4.32
CA ILE A 329 1.22 91.42 3.25
C ILE A 329 1.59 90.18 2.42
N ALA A 330 2.87 89.96 2.12
CA ALA A 330 3.34 88.82 1.33
C ALA A 330 3.21 87.48 2.07
N ALA A 331 3.28 87.47 3.42
CA ALA A 331 3.25 86.25 4.23
C ALA A 331 2.08 85.30 3.95
N PRO A 332 0.81 85.73 3.98
CA PRO A 332 -0.32 84.83 3.68
C PRO A 332 -0.28 84.28 2.25
N PHE A 333 0.21 85.05 1.26
CA PHE A 333 0.35 84.58 -0.11
C PHE A 333 1.45 83.53 -0.26
N VAL A 334 2.60 83.74 0.40
CA VAL A 334 3.72 82.79 0.39
C VAL A 334 3.34 81.47 1.07
N ILE A 335 2.71 81.54 2.25
CA ILE A 335 2.23 80.35 2.99
C ILE A 335 1.16 79.61 2.17
N GLY A 336 0.20 80.34 1.60
CA GLY A 336 -0.84 79.76 0.75
C GLY A 336 -0.27 79.09 -0.51
N ALA A 337 0.70 79.72 -1.17
CA ALA A 337 1.36 79.18 -2.36
C ALA A 337 2.18 77.93 -2.07
N VAL A 338 2.95 77.90 -0.97
CA VAL A 338 3.72 76.72 -0.55
C VAL A 338 2.78 75.58 -0.16
N TYR A 339 1.73 75.85 0.60
CA TYR A 339 0.73 74.84 0.97
C TYR A 339 0.02 74.24 -0.26
N TYR A 340 -0.42 75.08 -1.20
CA TYR A 340 -1.02 74.60 -2.46
C TYR A 340 -0.01 73.85 -3.34
N GLY A 341 1.23 74.33 -3.44
CA GLY A 341 2.30 73.71 -4.22
C GLY A 341 2.60 72.29 -3.73
N VAL A 342 2.83 72.13 -2.43
CA VAL A 342 3.06 70.81 -1.79
C VAL A 342 1.84 69.89 -1.99
N ARG A 343 0.63 70.42 -1.79
CA ARG A 343 -0.61 69.64 -1.98
C ARG A 343 -0.84 69.23 -3.43
N GLN A 344 -0.43 70.04 -4.40
CA GLN A 344 -0.60 69.78 -5.83
C GLN A 344 0.43 68.79 -6.38
N VAL A 345 1.69 68.88 -5.93
CA VAL A 345 2.71 67.85 -6.20
C VAL A 345 2.26 66.50 -5.67
N ARG A 346 1.69 66.47 -4.46
CA ARG A 346 1.10 65.25 -3.87
C ARG A 346 0.01 64.66 -4.77
N ARG A 347 -0.97 65.47 -5.20
CA ARG A 347 -2.06 65.02 -6.08
C ARG A 347 -1.57 64.42 -7.40
N ARG A 348 -0.40 64.84 -7.91
CA ARG A 348 0.19 64.28 -9.13
C ARG A 348 0.92 62.96 -8.85
N LEU A 349 1.59 62.84 -7.71
CA LEU A 349 2.29 61.61 -7.32
C LEU A 349 1.34 60.48 -6.90
N THR A 350 0.23 60.78 -6.22
CA THR A 350 -0.79 59.77 -5.88
C THR A 350 -1.70 59.37 -7.04
N ARG A 351 -1.68 60.09 -8.17
CA ARG A 351 -2.38 59.68 -9.41
C ARG A 351 -1.52 58.84 -10.36
N ALA A 352 -0.21 58.78 -10.12
CA ALA A 352 0.77 58.09 -10.97
C ALA A 352 1.21 56.72 -10.39
N ARG A 353 0.75 56.38 -9.19
CA ARG A 353 0.72 55.01 -8.63
C ARG A 353 -0.70 54.50 -8.72
#